data_AF-A0A7S1UT68-F1
#
_entry.id   AF-A0A7S1UT68-F1
#
_cell.length_a   1.000
_cell.length_b   1.000
_cell.length_c   1.000
_cell.angle_alpha   90.00
_cell.angle_beta   90.00
_cell.angle_gamma   90.00
#
_symmetry.space_group_name_H-M   'P 1'
#
loop_
_entity.id
_entity.type
_entity.pdbx_description
1 polymer ?
#
loop_
_entity_poly.entity_id
_entity_poly.type
_entity_poly.pdbx_seq_one_letter_code
_entity_poly.pdbx_strand_id
1 'polypeptide(L)'
;EYFVNGETDDAILTVEETVGIGEGSVDRGAKFIEAGVLMVMEMKATDVDKMLAIYSRTVSEGKIGKDAIVKGLSDPLEFLSDIEIDAPLARAHLVTILASFVGVDKSPLELNFLLEAPEYFRTDGKAADLAAKIIKKLGGEQKSEHLEVVEKLMTAKDKENHATAQELITAA
;
A
#
# COMPACT_ATOMS: atom_id res chain seq x y z
N GLU A 1 -10.10 17.37 -8.94
CA GLU A 1 -11.51 17.69 -8.65
C GLU A 1 -11.96 17.12 -7.30
N TYR A 2 -11.85 15.81 -7.10
CA TYR A 2 -12.27 15.15 -5.85
C TYR A 2 -11.72 15.78 -4.56
N PHE A 3 -10.43 16.10 -4.47
CA PHE A 3 -9.85 16.72 -3.26
C PHE A 3 -10.47 18.07 -2.87
N VAL A 4 -11.05 18.78 -3.85
CA VAL A 4 -11.68 20.10 -3.68
C VAL A 4 -13.15 19.95 -3.34
N ASN A 5 -13.88 19.13 -4.11
CA ASN A 5 -15.35 19.05 -4.00
C ASN A 5 -15.83 17.96 -3.02
N GLY A 6 -15.01 16.95 -2.76
CA GLY A 6 -15.31 15.85 -1.83
C GLY A 6 -16.39 14.87 -2.32
N GLU A 7 -16.79 14.92 -3.59
CA GLU A 7 -17.84 14.08 -4.14
C GLU A 7 -17.34 12.66 -4.42
N THR A 8 -17.46 11.78 -3.42
CA THR A 8 -16.97 10.39 -3.50
C THR A 8 -17.71 9.59 -4.57
N ASP A 9 -19.03 9.72 -4.69
CA ASP A 9 -19.79 8.95 -5.69
C ASP A 9 -19.37 9.28 -7.13
N ASP A 10 -19.15 10.56 -7.43
CA ASP A 10 -18.69 11.03 -8.75
C ASP A 10 -17.27 10.55 -9.07
N ALA A 11 -16.37 10.61 -8.09
CA ALA A 11 -15.02 10.06 -8.23
C ALA A 11 -15.03 8.54 -8.48
N ILE A 12 -15.91 7.80 -7.79
CA ILE A 12 -16.05 6.34 -7.96
C ILE A 12 -16.63 6.00 -9.34
N LEU A 13 -17.61 6.76 -9.81
CA LEU A 13 -18.15 6.62 -11.17
C LEU A 13 -17.07 6.88 -12.21
N THR A 14 -16.28 7.93 -12.03
CA THR A 14 -15.14 8.26 -12.92
C THR A 14 -14.14 7.11 -12.98
N VAL A 15 -13.81 6.47 -11.85
CA VAL A 15 -12.92 5.30 -11.84
C VAL A 15 -13.53 4.14 -12.62
N GLU A 16 -14.82 3.88 -12.45
CA GLU A 16 -15.52 2.83 -13.18
C GLU A 16 -15.53 3.07 -14.69
N GLU A 17 -15.76 4.30 -15.13
CA GLU A 17 -15.77 4.68 -16.55
C GLU A 17 -14.37 4.65 -17.19
N THR A 18 -13.34 5.04 -16.43
CA THR A 18 -11.96 5.16 -16.95
C THR A 18 -11.17 3.86 -16.86
N VAL A 19 -11.28 3.13 -15.74
CA VAL A 19 -10.63 1.82 -15.58
C VAL A 19 -11.44 0.78 -16.32
N GLY A 20 -12.74 0.69 -16.04
CA GLY A 20 -13.68 -0.24 -16.67
C GLY A 20 -13.30 -1.72 -16.53
N ILE A 21 -14.17 -2.59 -17.06
CA ILE A 21 -13.90 -4.03 -17.18
C ILE A 21 -13.66 -4.33 -18.67
N GLY A 22 -12.54 -4.99 -18.98
CA GLY A 22 -12.22 -5.38 -20.36
C GLY A 22 -10.73 -5.31 -20.66
N GLU A 23 -10.39 -5.33 -21.94
CA GLU A 23 -9.00 -5.25 -22.39
C GLU A 23 -8.31 -3.97 -21.86
N GLY A 24 -7.10 -4.15 -21.31
CA GLY A 24 -6.31 -3.07 -20.72
C GLY A 24 -6.80 -2.56 -19.35
N SER A 25 -7.81 -3.19 -18.72
CA SER A 25 -8.28 -2.78 -17.38
C SER A 25 -7.18 -2.86 -16.33
N VAL A 26 -6.30 -3.87 -16.41
CA VAL A 26 -5.15 -4.02 -15.51
C VAL A 26 -4.21 -2.83 -15.61
N ASP A 27 -3.87 -2.40 -16.82
CA ASP A 27 -2.94 -1.29 -17.04
C ASP A 27 -3.54 0.05 -16.61
N ARG A 28 -4.82 0.30 -16.94
CA ARG A 28 -5.52 1.51 -16.52
C ARG A 28 -5.70 1.55 -15.00
N GLY A 29 -6.08 0.43 -14.39
CA GLY A 29 -6.21 0.29 -12.95
C GLY A 29 -4.87 0.48 -12.25
N ALA A 30 -3.80 -0.11 -12.77
CA ALA A 30 -2.45 0.09 -12.25
C ALA A 30 -2.03 1.56 -12.30
N LYS A 31 -2.28 2.25 -13.42
CA LYS A 31 -1.95 3.68 -13.54
C LYS A 31 -2.78 4.56 -12.62
N PHE A 32 -4.04 4.22 -12.38
CA PHE A 32 -4.87 4.90 -11.38
C PHE A 32 -4.28 4.76 -9.96
N ILE A 33 -3.90 3.54 -9.57
CA ILE A 33 -3.27 3.28 -8.26
C ILE A 33 -1.91 3.99 -8.16
N GLU A 34 -1.02 3.79 -9.13
CA GLU A 34 0.33 4.35 -9.15
C GLU A 34 0.30 5.87 -9.04
N ALA A 35 -0.40 6.55 -9.95
CA ALA A 35 -0.45 8.00 -9.96
C ALA A 35 -1.12 8.57 -8.71
N GLY A 36 -2.20 7.93 -8.25
CA GLY A 36 -2.90 8.37 -7.05
C GLY A 36 -2.06 8.21 -5.79
N VAL A 37 -1.35 7.09 -5.63
CA VAL A 37 -0.48 6.81 -4.48
C VAL A 37 0.72 7.76 -4.46
N LEU A 38 1.45 7.88 -5.58
CA LEU A 38 2.59 8.80 -5.69
C LEU A 38 2.19 10.23 -5.32
N MET A 39 1.04 10.69 -5.85
CA MET A 39 0.53 12.01 -5.55
C MET A 39 0.27 12.20 -4.04
N VAL A 40 -0.45 11.30 -3.38
CA VAL A 40 -0.82 11.52 -1.95
C VAL A 40 0.30 11.23 -0.96
N MET A 41 1.36 10.52 -1.36
CA MET A 41 2.56 10.36 -0.53
C MET A 41 3.24 11.70 -0.20
N GLU A 42 3.01 12.72 -1.03
CA GLU A 42 3.54 14.09 -0.85
C GLU A 42 2.50 15.08 -0.29
N MET A 43 1.27 14.63 -0.04
CA MET A 43 0.17 15.48 0.42
C MET A 43 -0.01 15.45 1.94
N LYS A 44 -0.98 16.23 2.44
CA LYS A 44 -1.37 16.22 3.85
C LYS A 44 -2.12 14.92 4.18
N ALA A 45 -2.02 14.47 5.42
CA ALA A 45 -2.75 13.30 5.91
C ALA A 45 -4.26 13.33 5.60
N THR A 46 -4.90 14.50 5.69
CA THR A 46 -6.32 14.66 5.37
C THR A 46 -6.66 14.37 3.91
N ASP A 47 -5.72 14.58 2.98
CA ASP A 47 -5.90 14.26 1.57
C ASP A 47 -5.61 12.78 1.31
N VAL A 48 -4.66 12.19 2.04
CA VAL A 48 -4.50 10.72 2.07
C VAL A 48 -5.81 10.06 2.49
N ASP A 49 -6.44 10.52 3.57
CA ASP A 49 -7.72 9.98 4.06
C ASP A 49 -8.84 10.05 3.01
N LYS A 50 -8.89 11.14 2.23
CA LYS A 50 -9.82 11.26 1.09
C LYS A 50 -9.55 10.18 0.04
N MET A 51 -8.30 9.99 -0.38
CA MET A 51 -7.98 8.95 -1.37
C MET A 51 -8.23 7.54 -0.85
N LEU A 52 -8.02 7.29 0.44
CA LEU A 52 -8.36 6.02 1.06
C LEU A 52 -9.84 5.69 0.95
N ALA A 53 -10.74 6.69 1.04
CA ALA A 53 -12.16 6.49 0.83
C ALA A 53 -12.46 6.00 -0.60
N ILE A 54 -11.74 6.53 -1.60
CA ILE A 54 -11.86 6.08 -2.99
C ILE A 54 -11.31 4.66 -3.13
N TYR A 55 -10.07 4.42 -2.71
CA TYR A 55 -9.42 3.12 -2.82
C TYR A 55 -10.17 2.00 -2.11
N SER A 56 -10.64 2.24 -0.89
CA SER A 56 -11.39 1.23 -0.13
C SER A 56 -12.68 0.83 -0.86
N ARG A 57 -13.40 1.81 -1.41
CA ARG A 57 -14.64 1.55 -2.13
C ARG A 57 -14.41 0.90 -3.48
N THR A 58 -13.42 1.34 -4.26
CA THR A 58 -13.12 0.71 -5.56
C THR A 58 -12.63 -0.73 -5.39
N VAL A 59 -11.84 -1.03 -4.37
CA VAL A 59 -11.36 -2.38 -4.08
C VAL A 59 -12.48 -3.27 -3.57
N SER A 60 -13.27 -2.82 -2.58
CA SER A 60 -14.38 -3.62 -2.03
C SER A 60 -15.52 -3.87 -3.03
N GLU A 61 -15.76 -2.95 -3.96
CA GLU A 61 -16.71 -3.13 -5.07
C GLU A 61 -16.11 -3.96 -6.23
N GLY A 62 -14.85 -4.39 -6.13
CA GLY A 62 -14.18 -5.22 -7.14
C GLY A 62 -13.88 -4.49 -8.44
N LYS A 63 -13.86 -3.15 -8.43
CA LYS A 63 -13.60 -2.29 -9.60
C LYS A 63 -12.14 -2.34 -10.04
N ILE A 64 -11.24 -2.71 -9.13
CA ILE A 64 -9.81 -2.86 -9.39
C ILE A 64 -9.36 -4.23 -8.85
N GLY A 65 -8.83 -5.06 -9.75
CA GLY A 65 -8.35 -6.40 -9.41
C GLY A 65 -6.95 -6.41 -8.79
N LYS A 66 -6.57 -7.55 -8.18
CA LYS A 66 -5.26 -7.77 -7.53
C LYS A 66 -4.09 -7.33 -8.40
N ASP A 67 -4.05 -7.79 -9.65
CA ASP A 67 -2.91 -7.57 -10.55
C ASP A 67 -2.70 -6.07 -10.85
N ALA A 68 -3.79 -5.31 -10.97
CA ALA A 68 -3.73 -3.86 -11.14
C ALA A 68 -3.17 -3.18 -9.88
N ILE A 69 -3.59 -3.61 -8.69
CA ILE A 69 -3.10 -3.07 -7.42
C ILE A 69 -1.61 -3.35 -7.26
N VAL A 70 -1.19 -4.62 -7.42
CA VAL A 70 0.22 -5.02 -7.29
C VAL A 70 1.09 -4.28 -8.31
N LYS A 71 0.65 -4.20 -9.57
CA LYS A 71 1.37 -3.47 -10.61
C LYS A 71 1.47 -1.97 -10.29
N GLY A 72 0.37 -1.35 -9.86
CA GLY A 72 0.35 0.08 -9.53
C GLY A 72 1.15 0.44 -8.28
N LEU A 73 1.40 -0.51 -7.38
CA LEU A 73 2.24 -0.31 -6.19
C LEU A 73 3.74 -0.51 -6.45
N SER A 74 4.14 -0.95 -7.64
CA SER A 74 5.55 -1.22 -7.95
C SER A 74 6.41 0.04 -7.83
N ASP A 75 6.08 1.10 -8.57
CA ASP A 75 6.86 2.36 -8.55
C ASP A 75 6.82 3.06 -7.18
N PRO A 76 5.65 3.18 -6.48
CA PRO A 76 5.62 3.70 -5.12
C PRO A 76 6.54 2.96 -4.12
N LEU A 77 6.70 1.64 -4.28
CA LEU A 77 7.59 0.84 -3.43
C LEU A 77 9.05 1.01 -3.84
N GLU A 78 9.34 0.94 -5.14
CA GLU A 78 10.69 1.08 -5.70
C GLU A 78 11.31 2.44 -5.32
N PHE A 79 10.56 3.52 -5.49
CA PHE A 79 11.07 4.88 -5.30
C PHE A 79 10.83 5.44 -3.89
N LEU A 80 10.34 4.62 -2.94
CA LEU A 80 9.93 5.09 -1.62
C LEU A 80 11.06 5.84 -0.89
N SER A 81 12.27 5.28 -0.87
CA SER A 81 13.42 5.88 -0.17
C SER A 81 13.85 7.21 -0.81
N ASP A 82 13.69 7.35 -2.13
CA ASP A 82 13.99 8.60 -2.84
C ASP A 82 12.93 9.65 -2.57
N ILE A 83 11.65 9.28 -2.62
CA ILE A 83 10.52 10.17 -2.30
C ILE A 83 10.62 10.68 -0.85
N GLU A 84 11.09 9.85 0.09
CA GLU A 84 11.29 10.26 1.50
C GLU A 84 12.27 11.43 1.67
N ILE A 85 13.17 11.68 0.71
CA ILE A 85 14.11 12.81 0.74
C ILE A 85 13.35 14.13 0.67
N ASP A 86 12.36 14.21 -0.22
CA ASP A 86 11.56 15.43 -0.45
C ASP A 86 10.27 15.45 0.38
N ALA A 87 9.71 14.27 0.67
CA ALA A 87 8.49 14.08 1.45
C ALA A 87 8.72 13.12 2.63
N PRO A 88 9.19 13.61 3.80
CA PRO A 88 9.55 12.77 4.94
C PRO A 88 8.40 11.91 5.51
N LEU A 89 7.15 12.23 5.18
CA LEU A 89 5.96 11.48 5.60
C LEU A 89 5.53 10.40 4.59
N ALA A 90 6.19 10.29 3.44
CA ALA A 90 5.80 9.40 2.34
C ALA A 90 5.64 7.94 2.79
N ARG A 91 6.58 7.42 3.60
CA ARG A 91 6.47 6.07 4.18
C ARG A 91 5.28 5.91 5.11
N ALA A 92 5.02 6.90 5.97
CA ALA A 92 3.87 6.84 6.88
C ALA A 92 2.54 6.86 6.08
N HIS A 93 2.48 7.63 5.00
CA HIS A 93 1.35 7.65 4.09
C HIS A 93 1.20 6.33 3.34
N LEU A 94 2.28 5.78 2.78
CA LEU A 94 2.25 4.50 2.10
C LEU A 94 1.85 3.35 3.03
N VAL A 95 2.35 3.31 4.27
CA VAL A 95 1.90 2.34 5.30
C VAL A 95 0.38 2.43 5.50
N THR A 96 -0.17 3.65 5.54
CA THR A 96 -1.61 3.86 5.69
C THR A 96 -2.39 3.32 4.50
N ILE A 97 -1.91 3.60 3.29
CA ILE A 97 -2.51 3.15 2.03
C ILE A 97 -2.49 1.63 1.93
N LEU A 98 -1.35 1.01 2.18
CA LEU A 98 -1.19 -0.44 2.11
C LEU A 98 -2.00 -1.16 3.18
N ALA A 99 -2.07 -0.62 4.40
CA ALA A 99 -2.96 -1.16 5.43
C ALA A 99 -4.42 -1.07 5.01
N SER A 100 -4.84 0.00 4.34
CA SER A 100 -6.20 0.12 3.80
C SER A 100 -6.47 -0.92 2.71
N PHE A 101 -5.52 -1.14 1.79
CA PHE A 101 -5.68 -2.16 0.76
C PHE A 101 -5.75 -3.56 1.34
N VAL A 102 -4.89 -3.91 2.29
CA VAL A 102 -4.89 -5.26 2.90
C VAL A 102 -6.09 -5.46 3.85
N GLY A 103 -6.53 -4.39 4.52
CA GLY A 103 -7.53 -4.47 5.59
C GLY A 103 -8.98 -4.25 5.17
N VAL A 104 -9.25 -3.82 3.93
CA VAL A 104 -10.63 -3.61 3.47
C VAL A 104 -11.38 -4.94 3.29
N ASP A 105 -12.68 -4.95 3.59
CA ASP A 105 -13.53 -6.12 3.35
C ASP A 105 -13.48 -6.54 1.88
N LYS A 106 -13.38 -7.85 1.65
CA LYS A 106 -13.20 -8.47 0.31
C LYS A 106 -11.95 -8.01 -0.44
N SER A 107 -10.93 -7.52 0.25
CA SER A 107 -9.67 -7.20 -0.41
C SER A 107 -9.10 -8.41 -1.14
N PRO A 108 -8.65 -8.24 -2.41
CA PRO A 108 -7.91 -9.27 -3.11
C PRO A 108 -6.40 -9.23 -2.81
N LEU A 109 -5.93 -8.28 -1.99
CA LEU A 109 -4.52 -8.09 -1.66
C LEU A 109 -4.21 -8.61 -0.25
N GLU A 110 -3.26 -9.54 -0.18
CA GLU A 110 -2.69 -10.04 1.07
C GLU A 110 -1.29 -9.50 1.26
N LEU A 111 -0.80 -9.43 2.51
CA LEU A 111 0.52 -8.88 2.84
C LEU A 111 1.70 -9.55 2.11
N ASN A 112 1.55 -10.81 1.71
CA ASN A 112 2.58 -11.58 1.00
C ASN A 112 3.00 -10.98 -0.35
N PHE A 113 2.22 -10.06 -0.93
CA PHE A 113 2.60 -9.34 -2.15
C PHE A 113 3.94 -8.58 -2.01
N LEU A 114 4.29 -8.17 -0.77
CA LEU A 114 5.57 -7.50 -0.50
C LEU A 114 6.78 -8.40 -0.77
N LEU A 115 6.61 -9.72 -0.79
CA LEU A 115 7.69 -10.67 -1.13
C LEU A 115 8.03 -10.63 -2.63
N GLU A 116 7.08 -10.18 -3.46
CA GLU A 116 7.22 -10.01 -4.91
C GLU A 116 7.46 -8.54 -5.31
N ALA A 117 7.60 -7.65 -4.32
CA ALA A 117 7.90 -6.24 -4.56
C ALA A 117 9.24 -6.07 -5.28
N PRO A 118 9.48 -4.88 -5.89
CA PRO A 118 10.74 -4.57 -6.55
C PRO A 118 11.98 -4.83 -5.67
N GLU A 119 13.09 -5.20 -6.31
CA GLU A 119 14.31 -5.65 -5.62
C GLU A 119 14.91 -4.56 -4.73
N TYR A 120 14.92 -3.30 -5.18
CA TYR A 120 15.47 -2.20 -4.41
C TYR A 120 14.71 -2.03 -3.09
N PHE A 121 13.38 -2.03 -3.14
CA PHE A 121 12.53 -2.01 -1.95
C PHE A 121 12.86 -3.15 -0.97
N ARG A 122 13.02 -4.39 -1.48
CA ARG A 122 13.30 -5.57 -0.64
C ARG A 122 14.69 -5.56 -0.01
N THR A 123 15.67 -4.86 -0.60
CA THR A 123 17.08 -4.92 -0.20
C THR A 123 17.56 -3.72 0.61
N ASP A 124 16.92 -2.54 0.50
CA ASP A 124 17.31 -1.29 1.19
C ASP A 124 17.02 -1.28 2.72
N GLY A 125 16.71 -2.45 3.30
CA GLY A 125 16.66 -2.63 4.76
C GLY A 125 15.46 -1.99 5.46
N LYS A 126 14.41 -1.59 4.73
CA LYS A 126 13.18 -1.03 5.32
C LYS A 126 11.89 -1.75 4.91
N ALA A 127 11.99 -2.87 4.19
CA ALA A 127 10.82 -3.67 3.80
C ALA A 127 10.16 -4.33 5.02
N ALA A 128 10.96 -4.95 5.90
CA ALA A 128 10.46 -5.57 7.13
C ALA A 128 9.82 -4.55 8.08
N ASP A 129 10.45 -3.39 8.27
CA ASP A 129 9.90 -2.27 9.04
C ASP A 129 8.57 -1.77 8.48
N LEU A 130 8.47 -1.60 7.15
CA LEU A 130 7.22 -1.20 6.52
C LEU A 130 6.12 -2.27 6.70
N ALA A 131 6.44 -3.54 6.49
CA ALA A 131 5.49 -4.65 6.70
C ALA A 131 5.02 -4.72 8.17
N ALA A 132 5.93 -4.54 9.12
CA ALA A 132 5.62 -4.49 10.54
C ALA A 132 4.67 -3.33 10.90
N LYS A 133 4.91 -2.14 10.35
CA LYS A 133 4.04 -0.97 10.51
C LYS A 133 2.66 -1.17 9.89
N ILE A 134 2.56 -1.87 8.75
CA ILE A 134 1.26 -2.25 8.16
C ILE A 134 0.50 -3.15 9.12
N ILE A 135 1.12 -4.21 9.64
CA ILE A 135 0.47 -5.15 10.57
C ILE A 135 -0.02 -4.42 11.81
N LYS A 136 0.82 -3.56 12.41
CA LYS A 136 0.43 -2.75 13.56
C LYS A 136 -0.76 -1.85 13.25
N LYS A 137 -0.84 -1.32 12.03
CA LYS A 137 -1.91 -0.42 11.60
C LYS A 137 -3.22 -1.14 11.26
N LEU A 138 -3.17 -2.38 10.75
CA LEU A 138 -4.36 -3.22 10.56
C LEU A 138 -5.08 -3.49 11.89
N GLY A 139 -4.31 -3.56 12.99
CA GLY A 139 -4.83 -3.94 14.30
C GLY A 139 -5.26 -5.42 14.34
N GLY A 140 -5.55 -5.90 15.55
CA GLY A 140 -5.98 -7.29 15.77
C GLY A 140 -4.83 -8.29 16.00
N GLU A 141 -5.18 -9.58 16.05
CA GLU A 141 -4.22 -10.65 16.30
C GLU A 141 -3.29 -10.85 15.10
N GLN A 142 -2.00 -11.04 15.40
CA GLN A 142 -0.99 -11.28 14.39
C GLN A 142 -1.13 -12.71 13.86
N LYS A 143 -1.59 -12.83 12.61
CA LYS A 143 -1.68 -14.12 11.91
C LYS A 143 -0.28 -14.67 11.67
N SER A 144 -0.14 -16.00 11.70
CA SER A 144 1.13 -16.69 11.41
C SER A 144 1.69 -16.30 10.04
N GLU A 145 0.82 -16.17 9.04
CA GLU A 145 1.18 -15.73 7.68
C GLU A 145 1.81 -14.32 7.65
N HIS A 146 1.35 -13.40 8.51
CA HIS A 146 1.92 -12.06 8.61
C HIS A 146 3.34 -12.10 9.20
N LEU A 147 3.55 -12.93 10.24
CA LEU A 147 4.86 -13.12 10.84
C LEU A 147 5.85 -13.72 9.83
N GLU A 148 5.41 -14.71 9.04
CA GLU A 148 6.24 -15.31 8.00
C GLU A 148 6.67 -14.31 6.92
N VAL A 149 5.78 -13.40 6.51
CA VAL A 149 6.12 -12.35 5.54
C VAL A 149 7.17 -11.40 6.11
N VAL A 150 6.99 -10.92 7.34
CA VAL A 150 7.96 -10.03 7.98
C VAL A 150 9.31 -10.73 8.14
N GLU A 151 9.33 -11.98 8.61
CA GLU A 151 10.56 -12.75 8.83
C GLU A 151 11.36 -12.97 7.53
N LYS A 152 10.66 -13.15 6.39
CA LYS A 152 11.26 -13.27 5.06
C LYS A 152 11.80 -11.94 4.52
N LEU A 153 11.23 -10.81 4.94
CA LEU A 153 11.68 -9.47 4.57
C LEU A 153 12.81 -8.94 5.47
N MET A 154 13.02 -9.54 6.64
CA MET A 154 14.07 -9.12 7.57
C MET A 154 15.47 -9.38 7.00
N THR A 155 16.26 -8.32 6.95
CA THR A 155 17.69 -8.38 6.64
C THR A 155 18.50 -8.89 7.84
N ALA A 156 19.78 -9.20 7.63
CA ALA A 156 20.68 -9.55 8.73
C ALA A 156 20.75 -8.43 9.80
N LYS A 157 20.74 -7.17 9.36
CA LYS A 157 20.73 -6.00 10.25
C LYS A 157 19.45 -5.89 11.07
N ASP A 158 18.30 -6.25 10.49
CA ASP A 158 17.04 -6.30 11.25
C ASP A 158 17.13 -7.36 12.34
N LYS A 159 17.68 -8.53 12.01
CA LYS A 159 17.85 -9.66 12.95
C LYS A 159 18.85 -9.40 14.08
N GLU A 160 19.81 -8.50 13.85
CA GLU A 160 20.70 -8.01 14.92
C GLU A 160 19.98 -7.11 15.92
N ASN A 161 18.98 -6.33 15.48
CA ASN A 161 18.24 -5.40 16.33
C ASN A 161 16.96 -6.01 16.95
N HIS A 162 16.36 -6.97 16.24
CA HIS A 162 15.13 -7.66 16.59
C HIS A 162 15.27 -9.13 16.19
N ALA A 163 15.37 -10.05 17.16
CA ALA A 163 15.68 -11.45 16.87
C ALA A 163 14.55 -12.18 16.12
N THR A 164 13.33 -11.62 16.14
CA THR A 164 12.15 -12.21 15.50
C THR A 164 11.26 -11.14 14.86
N ALA A 165 10.47 -11.55 13.85
CA ALA A 165 9.40 -10.73 13.30
C ALA A 165 8.45 -10.15 14.38
N GLN A 166 8.15 -10.93 15.42
CA GLN A 166 7.27 -10.51 16.51
C GLN A 166 7.84 -9.31 17.28
N GLU A 167 9.15 -9.35 17.59
CA GLU A 167 9.85 -8.25 18.27
C GLU A 167 9.87 -6.99 17.40
N LEU A 168 10.11 -7.14 16.10
CA LEU A 168 10.10 -6.03 15.15
C LEU A 168 8.71 -5.37 15.07
N ILE A 169 7.63 -6.16 14.98
CA ILE A 169 6.26 -5.65 14.94
C ILE A 169 5.88 -4.92 16.24
N THR A 170 6.34 -5.41 17.39
CA THR A 170 6.11 -4.75 18.67
C THR A 170 6.84 -3.39 18.76
N ALA A 171 8.03 -3.27 18.15
CA ALA A 171 8.85 -2.07 18.17
C ALA A 171 8.45 -1.01 17.11
N ALA A 172 7.91 -1.44 15.97
CA ALA A 172 7.45 -0.60 14.85
C ALA A 172 6.37 0.42 15.25
#